data_AF-A0A438GA04-F1
#
_entry.id   AF-A0A438GA04-F1
#
_cell.length_a   1.000
_cell.length_b   1.000
_cell.length_c   1.000
_cell.angle_alpha   90.00
_cell.angle_beta   90.00
_cell.angle_gamma   90.00
#
_symmetry.space_group_name_H-M   'P 1'
#
loop_
_entity.id
_entity.type
_entity.pdbx_description
1 polymer ?
#
loop_
_entity_poly.entity_id
_entity_poly.type
_entity_poly.pdbx_seq_one_letter_code
_entity_poly.pdbx_strand_id
1 'polypeptide(L)'
;MEELSNLSKDVMGRVKHEEEQQSRRMHDVDGWLRPVQVMETEVEEILQNGDQEIQKKCLGTCPKNCWLSYKLGKIMTKMINAVTELKGKGHFDIVAERFAFCSKWMRGQWGRLWA
;
A
#
# COMPACT_ATOMS: atom_id res chain seq x y z
N MET A 1 5.78 12.39 -1.53
CA MET A 1 4.85 11.42 -2.17
C MET A 1 5.53 10.65 -3.27
N GLU A 2 6.18 11.31 -4.24
CA GLU A 2 6.86 10.63 -5.36
C GLU A 2 7.83 9.53 -4.91
N GLU A 3 8.70 9.80 -3.94
CA GLU A 3 9.65 8.81 -3.43
C GLU A 3 8.96 7.56 -2.85
N LEU A 4 7.87 7.72 -2.09
CA LEU A 4 7.14 6.59 -1.53
C LEU A 4 6.42 5.78 -2.63
N SER A 5 5.92 6.45 -3.66
CA SER A 5 5.32 5.79 -4.82
C SER A 5 6.38 4.98 -5.59
N ASN A 6 7.57 5.53 -5.77
CA ASN A 6 8.68 4.81 -6.41
C ASN A 6 9.10 3.58 -5.59
N LEU A 7 9.27 3.73 -4.27
CA LEU A 7 9.53 2.60 -3.37
C LEU A 7 8.44 1.53 -3.44
N SER A 8 7.17 1.95 -3.46
CA SER A 8 6.03 1.04 -3.58
C SER A 8 6.07 0.25 -4.89
N LYS A 9 6.34 0.92 -6.01
CA LYS A 9 6.49 0.28 -7.33
C LYS A 9 7.63 -0.72 -7.35
N ASP A 10 8.78 -0.38 -6.76
CA ASP A 10 9.94 -1.28 -6.70
C ASP A 10 9.65 -2.53 -5.86
N VAL A 11 9.09 -2.36 -4.67
CA VAL A 11 8.69 -3.48 -3.79
C VAL A 11 7.65 -4.36 -4.49
N MET A 12 6.63 -3.74 -5.09
CA MET A 12 5.57 -4.47 -5.79
C MET A 12 6.08 -5.22 -7.02
N GLY A 13 7.05 -4.65 -7.75
CA GLY A 13 7.72 -5.32 -8.86
C GLY A 13 8.47 -6.58 -8.40
N ARG A 14 9.22 -6.49 -7.30
CA ARG A 14 9.92 -7.64 -6.71
C ARG A 14 8.96 -8.70 -6.19
N VAL A 15 7.90 -8.28 -5.50
CA VAL A 15 6.84 -9.17 -5.01
C VAL A 15 6.19 -9.93 -6.17
N LYS A 16 5.82 -9.24 -7.25
CA LYS A 16 5.21 -9.87 -8.42
C LYS A 16 6.13 -10.92 -9.03
N HIS A 17 7.42 -10.59 -9.17
CA HIS A 17 8.42 -11.53 -9.67
C HIS A 17 8.56 -12.78 -8.80
N GLU A 18 8.54 -12.63 -7.48
CA GLU A 18 8.60 -13.75 -6.53
C GLU A 18 7.30 -14.59 -6.53
N GLU A 19 6.14 -13.95 -6.60
CA GLU A 19 4.84 -14.63 -6.67
C GLU A 19 4.72 -15.47 -7.95
N GLU A 20 5.26 -15.00 -9.08
CA GLU A 20 5.40 -15.77 -10.32
C GLU A 20 6.25 -17.04 -10.13
N GLN A 21 7.19 -17.03 -9.19
CA GLN A 21 8.03 -18.19 -8.82
C GLN A 21 7.41 -19.10 -7.75
N GLN A 22 6.11 -18.97 -7.49
CA GLN A 22 5.38 -19.70 -6.45
C GLN A 22 5.87 -19.40 -5.03
N SER A 23 6.46 -18.22 -4.81
CA SER A 23 6.74 -17.71 -3.47
C SER A 23 5.52 -17.01 -2.90
N ARG A 24 5.39 -17.03 -1.58
CA ARG A 24 4.38 -16.27 -0.85
C ARG A 24 4.97 -14.95 -0.39
N ARG A 25 4.32 -13.85 -0.73
CA ARG A 25 4.62 -12.53 -0.18
C ARG A 25 4.65 -12.55 1.35
N MET A 26 5.65 -11.90 1.93
CA MET A 26 5.76 -11.75 3.38
C MET A 26 4.63 -10.88 3.94
N HIS A 27 4.19 -11.22 5.15
CA HIS A 27 3.14 -10.48 5.84
C HIS A 27 3.51 -9.02 6.10
N ASP A 28 4.77 -8.74 6.43
CA ASP A 28 5.23 -7.37 6.70
C ASP A 28 5.18 -6.50 5.44
N VAL A 29 5.49 -7.08 4.28
CA VAL A 29 5.39 -6.41 2.97
C VAL A 29 3.94 -6.12 2.63
N ASP A 30 3.03 -7.07 2.86
CA ASP A 30 1.60 -6.85 2.66
C ASP A 30 1.05 -5.77 3.61
N GLY A 31 1.46 -5.83 4.89
CA GLY A 31 1.12 -4.86 5.91
C GLY A 31 1.64 -3.45 5.61
N TRP A 32 2.72 -3.31 4.85
CA TRP A 32 3.24 -2.04 4.39
C TRP A 32 2.58 -1.53 3.10
N LEU A 33 2.34 -2.41 2.12
CA LEU A 33 1.71 -2.04 0.85
C LEU A 33 0.27 -1.55 1.02
N ARG A 34 -0.50 -2.14 1.95
CA ARG A 34 -1.90 -1.76 2.18
C ARG A 34 -2.07 -0.28 2.59
N PRO A 35 -1.40 0.25 3.63
CA PRO A 35 -1.45 1.67 3.96
C PRO A 35 -1.00 2.58 2.83
N VAL A 36 0.01 2.18 2.04
CA VAL A 36 0.48 2.97 0.90
C VAL A 36 -0.64 3.12 -0.13
N GLN A 37 -1.32 2.03 -0.50
CA GLN A 37 -2.44 2.06 -1.44
C GLN A 37 -3.61 2.91 -0.94
N VAL A 38 -3.99 2.74 0.33
CA VAL A 38 -5.07 3.54 0.94
C VAL A 38 -4.77 5.04 0.86
N MET A 39 -3.52 5.41 1.13
CA MET A 39 -3.11 6.81 1.09
C MET A 39 -3.03 7.36 -0.34
N GLU A 40 -2.61 6.56 -1.32
CA GLU A 40 -2.67 6.95 -2.74
C GLU A 40 -4.12 7.27 -3.16
N THR A 41 -5.09 6.44 -2.77
CA THR A 41 -6.52 6.70 -3.00
C THR A 41 -7.00 7.96 -2.27
N GLU A 42 -6.65 8.15 -1.00
CA GLU A 42 -7.04 9.35 -0.25
C GLU A 42 -6.47 10.64 -0.87
N VAL A 43 -5.25 10.61 -1.42
CA VAL A 43 -4.69 11.77 -2.16
C VAL A 43 -5.49 12.04 -3.42
N GLU A 44 -5.84 11.02 -4.19
CA GLU A 44 -6.62 11.17 -5.41
C GLU A 44 -8.00 11.78 -5.11
N GLU A 45 -8.69 11.32 -4.07
CA GLU A 45 -9.98 11.88 -3.64
C GLU A 45 -9.87 13.35 -3.23
N ILE A 46 -8.81 13.73 -2.50
CA ILE A 46 -8.56 15.13 -2.11
C ILE A 46 -8.34 16.01 -3.34
N LEU A 47 -7.54 15.54 -4.30
CA LEU A 47 -7.28 16.27 -5.55
C LEU A 47 -8.57 16.48 -6.33
N GLN A 48 -9.37 15.42 -6.51
CA GLN A 48 -10.66 15.49 -7.21
C GLN A 48 -11.64 16.45 -6.52
N ASN A 49 -11.75 16.39 -5.19
CA ASN A 49 -12.63 17.28 -4.44
C ASN A 49 -12.11 18.73 -4.48
N GLY A 50 -10.79 18.93 -4.43
CA GLY A 50 -10.17 20.25 -4.59
C GLY A 50 -10.48 20.88 -5.94
N ASP A 51 -10.34 20.11 -7.03
CA ASP A 51 -10.65 20.56 -8.39
C ASP A 51 -12.12 20.95 -8.54
N GLN A 52 -13.04 20.16 -7.98
CA GLN A 52 -14.47 20.49 -7.96
C GLN A 52 -14.76 21.79 -7.21
N GLU A 53 -14.10 22.03 -6.06
CA GLU A 53 -14.29 23.26 -5.30
C GLU A 53 -13.66 24.48 -6.00
N ILE A 54 -12.54 24.33 -6.70
CA ILE A 54 -11.94 25.40 -7.53
C ILE A 54 -12.89 25.77 -8.69
N GLN A 55 -13.50 24.77 -9.32
CA GLN A 55 -14.48 25.00 -10.39
C GLN A 55 -15.73 25.72 -9.89
N LYS A 56 -16.13 25.52 -8.62
CA LYS A 56 -17.16 26.30 -7.94
C LYS A 56 -16.61 27.69 -7.56
N LYS A 57 -16.47 28.58 -8.56
CA LYS A 57 -16.11 29.99 -8.34
C LYS A 57 -16.91 30.60 -7.18
N CYS A 58 -16.22 30.99 -6.11
CA CYS A 58 -16.86 31.69 -4.99
C CYS A 58 -16.73 33.22 -5.21
N LEU A 59 -17.82 33.87 -5.64
CA LEU A 59 -17.88 35.32 -5.93
C LEU A 59 -18.02 36.20 -4.68
N GLY A 60 -17.51 35.77 -3.52
CA GLY A 60 -17.48 36.61 -2.32
C GLY A 60 -17.70 35.85 -1.01
N THR A 61 -16.85 36.16 -0.03
CA THR A 61 -16.98 35.90 1.42
C THR A 61 -17.72 34.62 1.82
N CYS A 62 -17.00 33.49 1.90
CA CYS A 62 -17.56 32.21 2.37
C CYS A 62 -16.86 31.67 3.63
N PRO A 63 -17.54 31.63 4.80
CA PRO A 63 -17.07 30.92 6.00
C PRO A 63 -16.91 29.40 5.81
N LYS A 64 -17.65 28.81 4.86
CA LYS A 64 -17.57 27.37 4.53
C LYS A 64 -16.17 26.96 4.06
N ASN A 65 -15.48 27.83 3.33
CA ASN A 65 -14.14 27.56 2.83
C ASN A 65 -13.10 27.51 3.97
N CYS A 66 -13.30 28.25 5.07
CA CYS A 66 -12.41 28.20 6.23
C CYS A 66 -12.49 26.85 6.96
N TRP A 67 -13.69 26.31 7.17
CA TRP A 67 -13.86 25.00 7.80
C TRP A 67 -13.35 23.86 6.92
N LEU A 68 -13.62 23.92 5.60
CA LEU A 68 -13.08 22.96 4.64
C LEU A 68 -11.55 23.03 4.57
N SER A 69 -10.97 24.24 4.52
CA SER A 69 -9.51 24.43 4.54
C SER A 69 -8.88 23.87 5.83
N TYR A 70 -9.52 24.07 6.98
CA TYR A 70 -9.06 23.50 8.25
C TYR A 70 -9.13 21.97 8.27
N LYS A 71 -10.21 21.38 7.73
CA LYS A 71 -10.35 19.93 7.58
C LYS A 71 -9.26 19.37 6.66
N LEU A 72 -9.04 20.01 5.52
CA LEU A 72 -7.98 19.65 4.57
C LEU A 72 -6.59 19.76 5.20
N GLY A 73 -6.29 20.83 5.93
CA GLY A 73 -5.02 20.98 6.64
C GLY A 73 -4.76 19.86 7.65
N LYS A 74 -5.79 19.44 8.39
CA LYS A 74 -5.69 18.29 9.31
C LYS A 74 -5.45 16.97 8.59
N ILE A 75 -6.09 16.74 7.45
CA ILE A 75 -5.87 15.55 6.63
C ILE A 75 -4.43 15.56 6.09
N MET A 76 -4.00 16.66 5.48
CA MET A 76 -2.65 16.79 4.92
C MET A 76 -1.56 16.58 5.97
N THR A 77 -1.75 17.06 7.20
CA THR A 77 -0.81 16.85 8.30
C THR A 77 -0.69 15.35 8.65
N LYS A 78 -1.81 14.62 8.70
CA LYS A 78 -1.81 13.17 8.94
C LYS A 78 -1.10 12.43 7.80
N MET A 79 -1.36 12.83 6.55
CA MET A 79 -0.73 12.22 5.38
C MET A 79 0.78 12.43 5.38
N ILE A 80 1.26 13.65 5.66
CA ILE A 80 2.71 13.91 5.74
C ILE A 80 3.40 13.02 6.77
N ASN A 81 2.78 12.85 7.94
CA ASN A 81 3.30 11.96 8.98
C ASN A 81 3.30 10.49 8.52
N ALA A 82 2.21 10.02 7.92
CA ALA A 82 2.10 8.67 7.39
C ALA A 82 3.12 8.38 6.28
N VAL A 83 3.32 9.32 5.35
CA VAL A 83 4.35 9.22 4.29
C VAL A 83 5.74 9.06 4.90
N THR A 84 6.04 9.87 5.91
CA THR A 84 7.34 9.84 6.59
C THR A 84 7.58 8.50 7.26
N GLU A 85 6.57 7.97 7.95
CA GLU A 85 6.63 6.64 8.59
C GLU A 85 6.78 5.52 7.56
N LEU A 86 5.96 5.53 6.51
CA LEU A 86 5.97 4.49 5.47
C LEU A 86 7.28 4.47 4.69
N LYS A 87 7.87 5.64 4.41
CA LYS A 87 9.21 5.71 3.82
C LYS A 87 10.25 5.01 4.70
N GLY A 88 10.20 5.21 6.01
CA GLY A 88 11.13 4.57 6.94
C GLY A 88 10.99 3.05 6.99
N LYS A 89 9.80 2.51 6.70
CA LYS A 89 9.50 1.07 6.72
C LYS A 89 9.62 0.37 5.37
N GLY A 90 9.76 1.11 4.27
CA GLY A 90 9.67 0.60 2.91
C GLY A 90 10.90 -0.16 2.38
N HIS A 91 11.84 -0.50 3.24
CA HIS A 91 13.07 -1.20 2.88
C HIS A 91 12.98 -2.67 3.28
N PHE A 92 12.86 -3.55 2.28
CA PHE A 92 12.74 -4.99 2.49
C PHE A 92 13.86 -5.72 1.77
N ASP A 93 14.70 -6.46 2.48
CA ASP A 93 15.72 -7.33 1.89
C ASP A 93 15.07 -8.57 1.23
N ILE A 94 14.08 -9.14 1.92
CA ILE A 94 13.28 -10.28 1.45
C ILE A 94 11.83 -9.81 1.33
N VAL A 95 11.20 -10.05 0.18
CA VAL A 95 9.81 -9.63 -0.07
C VAL A 95 8.80 -10.78 -0.08
N ALA A 96 9.29 -11.99 -0.29
CA ALA A 96 8.50 -13.19 -0.37
C ALA A 96 9.38 -14.39 0.00
N GLU A 97 8.75 -15.46 0.46
CA GLU A 97 9.42 -16.70 0.80
C GLU A 97 8.82 -17.84 -0.01
N ARG A 98 9.70 -18.68 -0.55
CA ARG A 98 9.25 -19.84 -1.31
C ARG A 98 8.48 -20.78 -0.39
N PHE A 99 7.32 -21.23 -0.82
CA PHE A 99 6.71 -22.38 -0.17
C PHE A 99 7.65 -23.58 -0.34
N ALA A 100 8.32 -23.98 0.73
CA ALA A 100 8.87 -25.32 0.82
C ALA A 100 7.68 -26.28 0.86
N PHE A 101 7.13 -26.63 -0.31
CA PHE A 101 6.36 -27.85 -0.44
C PHE A 101 7.30 -28.93 0.07
N CYS A 102 6.98 -29.51 1.23
CA CYS A 102 7.80 -30.50 1.86
C CYS A 102 7.92 -31.69 0.89
N SER A 103 8.97 -31.70 0.08
CA SER A 103 9.30 -32.73 -0.92
C SER A 103 9.61 -34.08 -0.26
N LYS A 104 9.54 -34.14 1.07
CA LYS A 104 9.59 -35.33 1.90
C LYS A 104 8.24 -36.08 1.96
N TRP A 105 7.10 -35.42 1.74
CA TRP A 105 5.78 -36.06 1.83
C TRP A 105 5.31 -36.75 0.54
N MET A 106 5.90 -36.45 -0.62
CA MET A 106 5.53 -37.12 -1.89
C MET A 106 6.40 -38.35 -2.23
N ARG A 107 7.40 -38.71 -1.41
CA ARG A 107 8.35 -39.80 -1.72
C ARG A 107 8.43 -40.93 -0.68
N GLY A 108 7.42 -41.15 0.16
CA GLY A 108 7.52 -42.23 1.17
C GLY A 108 6.21 -42.76 1.74
N GLN A 109 5.76 -43.89 1.17
CA GLN A 109 4.96 -44.97 1.78
C GLN A 109 3.61 -44.63 2.46
N TRP A 110 2.53 -44.64 1.67
CA TRP A 110 1.25 -45.24 2.11
C TRP A 110 0.68 -46.09 0.96
N GLY A 111 1.38 -47.17 0.66
CA GLY A 111 0.91 -48.25 -0.20
C GLY A 111 1.10 -49.55 0.56
N ARG A 112 0.27 -49.78 1.58
CA ARG A 112 0.00 -51.03 2.33
C ARG A 112 -0.57 -50.64 3.70
N LEU A 113 -1.88 -50.45 3.79
CA LEU A 113 -2.69 -50.63 5.02
C LEU A 113 -4.18 -50.42 4.73
N TRP A 114 -4.68 -50.97 3.64
CA TRP A 114 -6.09 -51.38 3.49
C TRP A 114 -6.03 -52.70 2.70
N ALA A 115 -5.82 -53.78 3.44
CA ALA A 115 -6.10 -55.15 3.03
C ALA A 115 -7.38 -55.57 3.76
#